data_AF-A0A7J8ESA5-F1
#
_entry.id   AF-A0A7J8ESA5-F1
#
_cell.length_a   1.000
_cell.length_b   1.000
_cell.length_c   1.000
_cell.angle_alpha   90.00
_cell.angle_beta   90.00
_cell.angle_gamma   90.00
#
_symmetry.space_group_name_H-M   'P 1'
#
loop_
_entity.id
_entity.type
_entity.pdbx_description
1 polymer ?
#
loop_
_entity_poly.entity_id
_entity_poly.type
_entity_poly.pdbx_seq_one_letter_code
_entity_poly.pdbx_strand_id
1 'polypeptide(L)'
;MSSPYIVLKQETRMFGAAQVMNGLIHFALGHIWMQLYIRQNELFLLTYLPIVLISGYPFGASFFYVVSGIFAIEAEKRRSPKLLKYTIKTNIYCSVLSVIGIFLTVAEITLFLVKPVKIQWPQCPAYASLV
;
A
#
# COMPACT_ATOMS: atom_id res chain seq x y z
N MET A 1 15.83 23.99 27.74
CA MET A 1 14.54 23.27 27.72
C MET A 1 13.87 23.57 26.38
N SER A 2 13.67 22.57 25.52
CA SER A 2 12.99 22.77 24.23
C SER A 2 11.52 23.09 24.46
N SER A 3 10.98 24.09 23.75
CA SER A 3 9.55 24.43 23.84
C SER A 3 8.70 23.30 23.23
N PRO A 4 7.61 22.86 23.88
CA PRO A 4 6.76 21.75 23.38
C PRO A 4 6.23 21.97 21.95
N TYR A 5 6.09 23.23 21.53
CA TYR A 5 5.72 23.59 20.16
C TYR A 5 6.77 23.18 19.12
N ILE A 6 8.06 23.29 19.46
CA ILE A 6 9.18 22.94 18.56
C ILE A 6 9.26 21.42 18.41
N VAL A 7 9.05 20.68 19.50
CA VAL A 7 9.03 19.21 19.48
C VAL A 7 7.89 18.68 18.61
N LEU A 8 6.66 19.15 18.84
CA LEU A 8 5.49 18.72 18.06
C LEU A 8 5.64 19.00 16.57
N LYS A 9 6.28 20.13 16.24
CA LYS A 9 6.58 20.53 14.88
C LYS A 9 7.56 19.55 14.21
N GLN A 10 8.66 19.23 14.87
CA GLN A 10 9.67 18.30 14.36
C GLN A 10 9.11 16.88 14.17
N GLU A 11 8.35 16.38 15.16
CA GLU A 11 7.63 15.12 15.08
C GLU A 11 6.72 15.08 13.84
N THR A 12 5.92 16.12 13.63
CA THR A 12 4.99 16.18 12.48
C THR A 12 5.72 16.12 11.14
N ARG A 13 6.91 16.73 11.00
CA ARG A 13 7.71 16.59 9.78
C ARG A 13 8.25 15.18 9.61
N MET A 14 8.74 14.55 10.67
CA MET A 14 9.23 13.17 10.60
C MET A 14 8.11 12.22 10.17
N PHE A 15 6.93 12.37 10.76
CA PHE A 15 5.72 11.64 10.38
C PHE A 15 5.29 11.94 8.94
N GLY A 16 5.38 13.18 8.48
CA GLY A 16 5.11 13.56 7.10
C GLY A 16 6.05 12.89 6.09
N ALA A 17 7.35 12.87 6.40
CA ALA A 17 8.35 12.18 5.57
C ALA A 17 8.10 10.66 5.54
N ALA A 18 7.78 10.05 6.68
CA ALA A 18 7.40 8.63 6.75
C ALA A 18 6.17 8.33 5.89
N GLN A 19 5.19 9.24 5.85
CA GLN A 19 4.00 9.11 5.03
C GLN A 19 4.34 9.15 3.53
N VAL A 20 5.22 10.06 3.09
CA VAL A 20 5.71 10.08 1.69
C VAL A 20 6.40 8.77 1.34
N MET A 21 7.30 8.29 2.20
CA MET A 21 7.99 7.00 2.00
C MET A 21 6.99 5.85 1.90
N ASN A 22 5.99 5.80 2.77
CA ASN A 22 4.95 4.78 2.74
C ASN A 22 4.15 4.83 1.43
N GLY A 23 3.83 6.02 0.91
CA GLY A 23 3.17 6.20 -0.38
C GLY A 23 3.99 5.65 -1.55
N LEU A 24 5.29 5.95 -1.60
CA LEU A 24 6.20 5.43 -2.62
C LEU A 24 6.32 3.90 -2.55
N ILE A 25 6.39 3.34 -1.34
CA ILE A 25 6.41 1.89 -1.13
C ILE A 25 5.11 1.25 -1.67
N HIS A 26 3.94 1.80 -1.34
CA HIS A 26 2.66 1.30 -1.84
C HIS A 26 2.57 1.38 -3.37
N PHE A 27 3.11 2.44 -3.98
CA PHE A 27 3.17 2.56 -5.43
C PHE A 27 4.03 1.47 -6.07
N ALA A 28 5.25 1.28 -5.55
CA ALA A 28 6.18 0.28 -6.07
C ALA A 28 5.63 -1.14 -5.91
N LEU A 29 5.06 -1.48 -4.74
CA LEU A 29 4.40 -2.75 -4.53
C LEU A 29 3.21 -2.94 -5.47
N GLY A 30 2.35 -1.93 -5.62
CA GLY A 30 1.21 -1.97 -6.54
C GLY A 30 1.65 -2.24 -7.98
N HIS A 31 2.73 -1.61 -8.42
CA HIS A 31 3.31 -1.85 -9.73
C HIS A 31 3.86 -3.27 -9.89
N ILE A 32 4.64 -3.77 -8.92
CA ILE A 32 5.16 -5.15 -8.95
C ILE A 32 4.00 -6.16 -9.01
N TRP A 33 2.94 -5.94 -8.22
CA TRP A 33 1.78 -6.83 -8.19
C TRP A 33 1.00 -6.82 -9.50
N MET A 34 0.82 -5.65 -10.11
CA MET A 34 0.20 -5.53 -11.44
C MET A 34 0.99 -6.31 -12.50
N GLN A 35 2.32 -6.18 -12.51
CA GLN A 35 3.18 -6.90 -13.45
C GLN A 35 3.11 -8.42 -13.24
N LEU A 36 3.13 -8.87 -11.98
CA LEU A 36 2.95 -10.28 -11.65
C LEU A 36 1.59 -10.80 -12.14
N TYR A 37 0.52 -10.05 -11.93
CA TYR A 37 -0.82 -10.40 -12.40
C TYR A 37 -0.87 -10.53 -13.94
N ILE A 38 -0.34 -9.55 -14.67
CA ILE A 38 -0.30 -9.59 -16.15
C ILE A 38 0.46 -10.84 -16.62
N ARG A 39 1.64 -11.11 -16.06
CA ARG A 39 2.46 -12.27 -16.43
C ARG A 39 1.79 -13.60 -16.10
N GLN A 40 1.12 -13.72 -14.95
CA GLN A 40 0.39 -14.93 -14.59
C GLN A 40 -0.80 -15.18 -15.51
N ASN A 41 -1.52 -14.12 -15.90
CA ASN A 41 -2.62 -14.24 -16.85
C ASN A 41 -2.15 -14.70 -18.24
N GLU A 42 -1.04 -14.12 -18.73
CA GLU A 42 -0.42 -14.50 -20.00
C GLU A 42 0.05 -15.98 -20.00
N LEU A 43 0.65 -16.44 -18.90
CA LEU A 43 1.27 -17.77 -18.84
C LEU A 43 0.30 -18.91 -18.48
N PHE A 44 -0.75 -18.64 -17.72
CA PHE A 44 -1.57 -19.68 -17.11
C PHE A 44 -3.07 -19.57 -17.40
N LEU A 45 -3.52 -18.60 -18.21
CA LEU A 45 -4.96 -18.33 -18.46
C LEU A 45 -5.77 -18.23 -17.15
N LEU A 46 -5.11 -17.78 -16.08
CA LEU A 46 -5.59 -17.90 -14.71
C LEU A 46 -6.58 -16.78 -14.44
N THR A 47 -7.87 -17.10 -14.35
CA THR A 47 -8.98 -16.14 -14.16
C THR A 47 -9.06 -15.56 -12.74
N TYR A 48 -7.97 -15.59 -11.97
CA TYR A 48 -7.95 -15.08 -10.61
C TYR A 48 -7.66 -13.58 -10.62
N LEU A 49 -8.68 -12.77 -10.37
CA LEU A 49 -8.57 -11.32 -10.32
C LEU A 49 -8.38 -10.88 -8.85
N PRO A 50 -7.17 -10.45 -8.43
CA PRO A 50 -6.89 -10.13 -7.04
C PRO A 50 -7.70 -8.93 -6.54
N ILE A 51 -8.33 -9.07 -5.37
CA ILE A 51 -9.29 -8.09 -4.82
C ILE A 51 -8.60 -6.75 -4.59
N VAL A 52 -7.33 -6.79 -4.16
CA VAL A 52 -6.55 -5.58 -3.89
C VAL A 52 -6.27 -4.78 -5.17
N LEU A 53 -6.07 -5.43 -6.32
CA LEU A 53 -5.89 -4.74 -7.60
C LEU A 53 -7.21 -4.18 -8.15
N ILE A 54 -8.32 -4.92 -8.05
CA ILE A 54 -9.66 -4.43 -8.44
C ILE A 54 -10.02 -3.17 -7.68
N SER A 55 -9.73 -3.15 -6.37
CA SER A 55 -10.06 -2.02 -5.51
C SER A 55 -9.29 -0.74 -5.88
N GLY A 56 -8.24 -0.82 -6.72
CA GLY A 56 -7.35 0.29 -7.04
C GLY A 56 -6.58 0.82 -5.83
N TYR A 57 -6.65 0.12 -4.69
CA TYR A 57 -6.12 0.57 -3.40
C TYR A 57 -4.63 0.94 -3.45
N PRO A 58 -3.73 0.16 -4.06
CA PRO A 58 -2.29 0.47 -4.05
C PRO A 58 -1.96 1.83 -4.68
N PHE A 59 -2.66 2.18 -5.77
CA PHE A 59 -2.44 3.41 -6.51
C PHE A 59 -3.18 4.60 -5.88
N GLY A 60 -4.45 4.41 -5.50
CA GLY A 60 -5.23 5.45 -4.85
C GLY A 60 -4.64 5.84 -3.50
N ALA A 61 -4.32 4.86 -2.65
CA ALA A 61 -3.75 5.11 -1.34
C ALA A 61 -2.36 5.76 -1.44
N SER A 62 -1.51 5.29 -2.36
CA SER A 62 -0.21 5.91 -2.66
C SER A 62 -0.32 7.42 -2.91
N PHE A 63 -1.23 7.82 -3.79
CA PHE A 63 -1.43 9.24 -4.12
C PHE A 63 -1.78 10.06 -2.88
N PHE A 64 -2.73 9.59 -2.07
CA PHE A 64 -3.12 10.28 -0.84
C PHE A 64 -1.99 10.35 0.19
N TYR A 65 -1.19 9.30 0.34
CA TYR A 65 -0.03 9.29 1.23
C TYR A 65 1.01 10.34 0.83
N VAL A 66 1.40 10.37 -0.44
CA VAL A 66 2.43 11.29 -0.93
C VAL A 66 1.95 12.74 -0.80
N VAL A 67 0.73 13.04 -1.23
CA VAL A 67 0.18 14.40 -1.17
C VAL A 67 0.08 14.88 0.29
N SER A 68 -0.49 14.06 1.19
CA SER A 68 -0.60 14.42 2.61
C SER A 68 0.77 14.60 3.27
N GLY A 69 1.75 13.75 2.95
CA GLY A 69 3.11 13.87 3.48
C GLY A 69 3.84 15.13 2.99
N ILE A 70 3.66 15.52 1.72
CA ILE A 70 4.21 16.79 1.19
C ILE A 70 3.58 17.99 1.91
N PHE A 71 2.25 18.00 2.08
CA PHE A 71 1.58 19.04 2.86
C PHE A 71 2.07 19.09 4.32
N ALA A 72 2.45 17.94 4.89
CA ALA A 72 3.00 17.89 6.24
C ALA A 72 4.35 18.59 6.37
N ILE A 73 5.24 18.34 5.43
CA ILE A 73 6.57 18.96 5.37
C ILE A 73 6.44 20.47 5.11
N GLU A 74 5.51 20.87 4.23
CA GLU A 74 5.30 22.28 3.91
C GLU A 74 4.62 23.06 5.05
N ALA A 75 3.69 22.43 5.77
CA ALA A 75 3.07 23.00 6.97
C ALA A 75 4.10 23.34 8.05
N GLU A 76 5.10 22.47 8.16
CA GLU A 76 6.23 22.63 9.05
C GLU A 76 7.14 23.79 8.61
N LYS A 77 7.51 23.86 7.32
CA LYS A 77 8.29 24.98 6.77
C LYS A 77 7.61 26.34 6.98
N ARG A 78 6.31 26.45 6.67
CA ARG A 78 5.56 27.72 6.76
C ARG A 78 5.19 28.16 8.18
N ARG A 79 5.51 27.37 9.21
CA ARG A 79 5.24 27.69 10.64
C ARG A 79 3.76 28.03 10.94
N SER A 80 2.80 27.54 10.15
CA SER A 80 1.38 27.83 10.38
C SER A 80 0.76 26.79 11.33
N PRO A 81 0.36 27.18 12.56
CA PRO A 81 -0.21 26.23 13.53
C PRO A 81 -1.55 25.65 13.07
N LYS A 82 -2.33 26.40 12.28
CA LYS A 82 -3.59 25.89 11.67
C LYS A 82 -3.31 24.81 10.63
N LEU A 83 -2.30 25.03 9.79
CA LEU A 83 -1.90 24.08 8.75
C LEU A 83 -1.28 22.82 9.36
N LEU A 84 -0.47 22.98 10.42
CA LEU A 84 0.09 21.87 11.19
C LEU A 84 -1.01 20.97 11.78
N LYS A 85 -2.04 21.58 12.40
CA LYS A 85 -3.16 20.82 12.98
C LYS A 85 -3.96 20.07 11.92
N TYR A 86 -4.15 20.65 10.74
CA TYR A 86 -4.82 19.98 9.62
C TYR A 86 -4.00 18.80 9.11
N THR A 87 -2.72 19.01 8.86
CA THR A 87 -1.75 17.97 8.47
C THR A 87 -1.79 16.76 9.41
N ILE A 88 -1.71 16.99 10.72
CA ILE A 88 -1.69 15.90 11.71
C ILE A 88 -2.94 15.03 11.56
N LYS A 89 -4.12 15.65 11.39
CA LYS A 89 -5.37 14.92 11.16
C LYS A 89 -5.30 14.10 9.87
N THR A 90 -4.89 14.70 8.76
CA THR A 90 -4.83 14.04 7.45
C THR A 90 -3.87 12.84 7.46
N ASN A 91 -2.76 12.95 8.19
CA ASN A 91 -1.81 11.83 8.34
C ASN A 91 -2.38 10.67 9.17
N ILE A 92 -3.14 10.96 10.24
CA ILE A 92 -3.86 9.93 11.00
C ILE A 92 -4.85 9.19 10.09
N TYR A 93 -5.64 9.90 9.28
CA TYR A 93 -6.57 9.29 8.33
C TYR A 93 -5.86 8.37 7.34
N CYS A 94 -4.72 8.81 6.81
CA CYS A 94 -3.93 7.99 5.92
C CYS A 94 -3.38 6.74 6.64
N SER A 95 -2.89 6.86 7.87
CA SER A 95 -2.43 5.70 8.65
C SER A 95 -3.54 4.66 8.84
N VAL A 96 -4.80 5.11 9.06
CA VAL A 96 -5.96 4.21 9.12
C VAL A 96 -6.23 3.52 7.79
N LEU A 97 -6.15 4.25 6.66
CA LEU A 97 -6.23 3.63 5.32
C LEU A 97 -5.16 2.55 5.15
N SER A 98 -3.96 2.75 5.70
CA SER A 98 -2.83 1.81 5.59
C SER A 98 -3.15 0.51 6.30
N VAL A 99 -3.74 0.61 7.49
CA VAL A 99 -4.20 -0.54 8.26
C VAL A 99 -5.27 -1.33 7.49
N ILE A 100 -6.22 -0.64 6.86
CA ILE A 100 -7.24 -1.28 6.01
C ILE A 100 -6.58 -2.03 4.85
N GLY A 101 -5.57 -1.44 4.19
CA GLY A 101 -4.82 -2.10 3.13
C GLY A 101 -4.09 -3.37 3.58
N ILE A 102 -3.53 -3.37 4.78
CA ILE A 102 -2.90 -4.55 5.38
C ILE A 102 -3.96 -5.65 5.58
N PHE A 103 -5.14 -5.31 6.14
CA PHE A 103 -6.22 -6.28 6.30
C PHE A 103 -6.71 -6.87 4.97
N LEU A 104 -6.88 -6.03 3.94
CA LEU A 104 -7.24 -6.48 2.60
C LEU A 104 -6.19 -7.44 2.02
N THR A 105 -4.91 -7.11 2.19
CA THR A 105 -3.78 -7.93 1.70
C THR A 105 -3.70 -9.27 2.43
N VAL A 106 -3.85 -9.26 3.76
CA VAL A 106 -3.85 -10.49 4.57
C VAL A 106 -5.05 -11.37 4.21
N ALA A 107 -6.22 -10.79 4.03
CA ALA A 107 -7.42 -11.51 3.60
C ALA A 107 -7.21 -12.16 2.22
N GLU A 108 -6.65 -11.43 1.26
CA GLU A 108 -6.31 -11.93 -0.08
C GLU A 108 -5.36 -13.15 0.00
N ILE A 109 -4.28 -13.05 0.77
CA ILE A 109 -3.31 -14.15 0.95
C ILE A 109 -3.98 -15.35 1.62
N THR A 110 -4.80 -15.13 2.65
CA THR A 110 -5.50 -16.20 3.36
C THR A 110 -6.48 -16.92 2.44
N LEU A 111 -7.26 -16.18 1.64
CA LEU A 111 -8.16 -16.75 0.65
C LEU A 111 -7.42 -17.57 -0.41
N PHE A 112 -6.27 -17.07 -0.88
CA PHE A 112 -5.43 -17.80 -1.81
C PHE A 112 -4.90 -19.12 -1.22
N LEU A 113 -4.46 -19.11 0.05
CA LEU A 113 -3.93 -20.30 0.73
C LEU A 113 -5.01 -21.34 1.07
N VAL A 114 -6.21 -20.90 1.44
CA VAL A 114 -7.31 -21.79 1.82
C VAL A 114 -7.96 -22.42 0.59
N LYS A 115 -7.95 -21.75 -0.56
CA LYS A 115 -8.43 -22.36 -1.80
C LYS A 115 -7.46 -23.49 -2.21
N PRO A 116 -7.95 -24.72 -2.42
CA PRO A 116 -7.13 -25.78 -3.01
C PRO A 116 -6.89 -25.44 -4.49
N VAL A 117 -5.95 -24.54 -4.75
CA VAL A 117 -5.44 -24.30 -6.10
C VAL A 117 -4.64 -25.54 -6.48
N LYS A 118 -5.14 -26.32 -7.44
CA LYS A 118 -4.30 -27.27 -8.17
C LYS A 118 -3.28 -26.45 -8.95
N ILE A 119 -2.09 -26.29 -8.39
CA ILE A 119 -0.96 -25.67 -9.08
C ILE A 119 -0.52 -26.66 -10.16
N GLN A 120 -1.10 -26.56 -11.35
CA GLN A 120 -0.64 -27.33 -12.50
C GLN A 120 0.57 -26.62 -13.09
N TRP A 121 1.76 -27.08 -12.70
CA TRP A 121 3.01 -26.57 -13.25
C TRP A 121 3.06 -26.87 -14.76
N PRO A 122 3.34 -25.89 -15.64
CA PRO A 122 3.38 -26.12 -17.09
C PRO A 122 4.53 -27.06 -17.48
N GLN A 123 5.51 -27.22 -16.59
CA GLN A 123 6.75 -27.93 -16.80
C GLN A 123 6.68 -29.43 -16.48
N CYS A 124 5.49 -29.99 -16.17
CA CYS A 124 5.36 -31.41 -15.83
C CYS A 124 4.40 -32.16 -16.76
N PRO A 125 4.81 -32.50 -17.99
CA PRO A 125 4.04 -33.36 -18.87
C PRO A 125 4.41 -34.83 -18.63
N ALA A 126 4.11 -35.43 -17.46
CA ALA A 126 4.45 -36.85 -17.25
C ALA A 126 3.73 -37.61 -16.11
N TYR A 127 2.40 -37.52 -15.93
CA TYR A 127 1.69 -38.54 -15.13
C TYR A 127 0.17 -38.63 -15.35
N ALA A 128 -0.38 -38.05 -16.41
CA ALA A 128 -1.82 -38.18 -16.72
C ALA A 128 -2.18 -39.37 -17.63
N SER A 129 -1.26 -40.32 -17.86
CA SER A 129 -1.45 -41.44 -18.79
C SER A 129 -1.45 -42.83 -18.14
N LEU A 130 -1.44 -42.94 -16.81
CA LEU A 130 -1.32 -44.24 -16.11
C LEU A 130 -2.25 -44.41 -14.88
N VAL A 131 -3.45 -43.82 -14.91
CA VAL A 131 -4.58 -44.26 -14.06
C VAL A 131 -5.86 -44.26 -14.88
#